data_AF-A0A1W9LKH0-F1
#
_entry.id   AF-A0A1W9LKH0-F1
#
_cell.length_a   1.000
_cell.length_b   1.000
_cell.length_c   1.000
_cell.angle_alpha   90.00
_cell.angle_beta   90.00
_cell.angle_gamma   90.00
#
_symmetry.space_group_name_H-M   'P 1'
#
loop_
_entity.id
_entity.type
_entity.pdbx_description
1 polymer ?
#
loop_
_entity_poly.entity_id
_entity_poly.type
_entity_poly.pdbx_seq_one_letter_code
_entity_poly.pdbx_strand_id
1 'polypeptide(L)'
;RCDSDNDGISDAVESGDINKDGIPDKLQNHVAVVQEMSGGKAQITGFEADGTSVTVSSAHAEYNETDQKLKYGFNLDPKTSGSRDRREFTAGSTTLVTIWLPEGVKAAGYSAYGPTADNATPHWYGFLYDGTTGAEIQEGKIILHLKDGARGDNDLTANGKIVHEGHHRISGDFTGDGAMGLDDVIAVLRMLAGIEVSIVNADLNGDGKIGLEDAVMILQNAAGLR
;
A
#
# COMPACT_ATOMS: atom_id res chain seq x y z
N ARG A 1 3.88 -24.34 -9.56
CA ARG A 1 4.11 -22.91 -9.89
C ARG A 1 5.56 -22.64 -9.52
N CYS A 2 6.32 -21.97 -10.38
CA CYS A 2 7.70 -21.59 -10.04
C CYS A 2 7.66 -20.33 -9.18
N ASP A 3 8.50 -20.33 -8.15
CA ASP A 3 8.72 -19.26 -7.17
C ASP A 3 10.23 -19.38 -6.86
N SER A 4 11.03 -18.53 -7.50
CA SER A 4 12.48 -18.67 -7.61
C SER A 4 13.22 -18.17 -6.37
N ASP A 5 12.63 -17.24 -5.61
CA ASP A 5 13.20 -16.67 -4.40
C ASP A 5 12.47 -17.07 -3.11
N ASN A 6 11.37 -17.83 -3.24
CA ASN A 6 10.57 -18.43 -2.18
C ASN A 6 9.89 -17.41 -1.26
N ASP A 7 9.46 -16.28 -1.83
CA ASP A 7 8.69 -15.25 -1.11
C ASP A 7 7.17 -15.52 -1.12
N GLY A 8 6.73 -16.60 -1.79
CA GLY A 8 5.33 -17.01 -1.87
C GLY A 8 4.57 -16.40 -3.07
N ILE A 9 5.21 -15.56 -3.87
CA ILE A 9 4.69 -15.03 -5.14
C ILE A 9 5.29 -15.83 -6.29
N SER A 10 4.53 -15.99 -7.38
CA SER A 10 5.02 -16.78 -8.52
C SER A 10 5.85 -15.93 -9.48
N ASP A 11 6.92 -16.52 -10.04
CA ASP A 11 7.80 -15.90 -11.05
C ASP A 11 7.06 -15.26 -12.24
N ALA A 12 5.84 -15.72 -12.54
CA ALA A 12 5.02 -15.17 -13.61
C ALA A 12 4.50 -13.75 -13.31
N VAL A 13 4.23 -13.46 -12.04
CA VAL A 13 3.82 -12.14 -11.54
C VAL A 13 5.05 -11.23 -11.42
N GLU A 14 6.20 -11.80 -11.04
CA GLU A 14 7.44 -11.08 -10.73
C GLU A 14 8.48 -11.10 -11.86
N SER A 15 7.99 -11.17 -13.10
CA SER A 15 8.87 -11.22 -14.28
C SER A 15 9.51 -9.87 -14.62
N GLY A 16 9.16 -8.82 -13.88
CA GLY A 16 9.64 -7.44 -14.03
C GLY A 16 10.93 -7.13 -13.26
N ASP A 17 11.20 -5.83 -13.16
CA ASP A 17 12.27 -5.21 -12.37
C ASP A 17 11.68 -3.87 -11.87
N ILE A 18 10.90 -3.94 -10.79
CA ILE A 18 10.09 -2.82 -10.32
C ILE A 18 10.94 -1.72 -9.68
N ASN A 19 12.02 -2.11 -9.00
CA ASN A 19 12.97 -1.18 -8.38
C ASN A 19 14.07 -0.69 -9.35
N LYS A 20 14.14 -1.26 -10.56
CA LYS A 20 15.03 -0.87 -11.68
C LYS A 20 16.51 -1.00 -11.35
N ASP A 21 16.88 -1.98 -10.54
CA ASP A 21 18.28 -2.23 -10.17
C ASP A 21 19.01 -3.18 -11.16
N GLY A 22 18.29 -3.69 -12.16
CA GLY A 22 18.80 -4.57 -13.20
C GLY A 22 18.77 -6.06 -12.83
N ILE A 23 18.28 -6.40 -11.63
CA ILE A 23 17.96 -7.76 -11.21
C ILE A 23 16.44 -7.93 -11.36
N PRO A 24 15.96 -9.02 -11.97
CA PRO A 24 14.53 -9.28 -12.01
C PRO A 24 13.96 -9.57 -10.61
N ASP A 25 12.75 -9.07 -10.35
CA ASP A 25 12.08 -9.13 -9.04
C ASP A 25 12.05 -10.56 -8.48
N LYS A 26 11.69 -11.55 -9.30
CA LYS A 26 11.70 -13.00 -8.97
C LYS A 26 13.02 -13.59 -8.44
N LEU A 27 14.12 -12.84 -8.51
CA LEU A 27 15.44 -13.25 -8.00
C LEU A 27 15.80 -12.53 -6.69
N GLN A 28 14.89 -11.73 -6.15
CA GLN A 28 15.12 -10.81 -5.05
C GLN A 28 14.10 -11.04 -3.94
N ASN A 29 14.44 -11.90 -2.98
CA ASN A 29 13.60 -12.18 -1.80
C ASN A 29 13.30 -10.99 -0.85
N HIS A 30 13.63 -9.77 -1.22
CA HIS A 30 13.28 -8.53 -0.51
C HIS A 30 12.44 -7.60 -1.38
N VAL A 31 12.10 -8.04 -2.59
CA VAL A 31 11.24 -7.37 -3.55
C VAL A 31 10.09 -8.33 -3.81
N ALA A 32 8.86 -7.84 -3.71
CA ALA A 32 7.66 -8.61 -3.97
C ALA A 32 6.74 -7.79 -4.88
N VAL A 33 6.11 -8.43 -5.86
CA VAL A 33 5.17 -7.74 -6.76
C VAL A 33 3.77 -8.32 -6.64
N VAL A 34 2.79 -7.45 -6.38
CA VAL A 34 1.38 -7.82 -6.42
C VAL A 34 0.71 -7.21 -7.64
N GLN A 35 -0.24 -7.95 -8.19
CA GLN A 35 -1.08 -7.49 -9.29
C GLN A 35 -2.54 -7.53 -8.86
N GLU A 36 -3.20 -6.39 -8.99
CA GLU A 36 -4.62 -6.22 -8.71
C GLU A 36 -5.38 -5.79 -9.96
N MET A 37 -6.69 -6.03 -9.98
CA MET A 37 -7.59 -5.48 -10.99
C MET A 37 -8.41 -4.38 -10.33
N SER A 38 -8.14 -3.12 -10.69
CA SER A 38 -8.93 -1.97 -10.22
C SER A 38 -9.42 -1.15 -11.43
N GLY A 39 -10.71 -0.76 -11.43
CA GLY A 39 -11.35 -0.07 -12.54
C GLY A 39 -11.28 -0.81 -13.90
N GLY A 40 -11.20 -2.15 -13.87
CA GLY A 40 -11.06 -2.98 -15.09
C GLY A 40 -9.64 -2.99 -15.71
N LYS A 41 -8.64 -2.42 -15.04
CA LYS A 41 -7.23 -2.46 -15.45
C LYS A 41 -6.41 -3.23 -14.43
N ALA A 42 -5.41 -3.96 -14.91
CA ALA A 42 -4.40 -4.53 -14.03
C ALA A 42 -3.46 -3.42 -13.55
N GLN A 43 -3.36 -3.24 -12.25
CA GLN A 43 -2.37 -2.39 -11.60
C GLN A 43 -1.31 -3.30 -10.95
N ILE A 44 -0.08 -2.80 -10.89
CA ILE A 44 1.08 -3.53 -10.36
C ILE A 44 1.69 -2.68 -9.26
N THR A 45 1.69 -3.20 -8.05
CA THR A 45 2.29 -2.55 -6.88
C THR A 45 3.48 -3.38 -6.42
N GLY A 46 4.63 -2.73 -6.23
CA GLY A 46 5.85 -3.38 -5.74
C GLY A 46 6.10 -3.08 -4.27
N PHE A 47 6.68 -4.03 -3.55
CA PHE A 47 7.15 -3.87 -2.18
C PHE A 47 8.63 -4.21 -2.13
N GLU A 48 9.46 -3.27 -1.69
CA GLU A 48 10.90 -3.46 -1.55
C GLU A 48 11.29 -3.19 -0.10
N ALA A 49 11.67 -4.23 0.64
CA ALA A 49 12.19 -4.12 1.99
C ALA A 49 13.70 -3.83 2.01
N ASP A 50 14.25 -3.43 3.16
CA ASP A 50 15.70 -3.35 3.35
C ASP A 50 16.35 -4.72 3.14
N GLY A 51 16.85 -4.92 1.91
CA GLY A 51 17.48 -6.16 1.46
C GLY A 51 18.76 -6.53 2.20
N THR A 52 19.20 -5.75 3.20
CA THR A 52 20.35 -6.11 4.04
C THR A 52 20.01 -7.04 5.20
N SER A 53 18.80 -6.96 5.75
CA SER A 53 18.45 -7.69 7.00
C SER A 53 17.11 -8.42 6.98
N VAL A 54 16.18 -8.03 6.10
CA VAL A 54 14.84 -8.64 6.00
C VAL A 54 14.58 -9.20 4.61
N THR A 55 13.68 -10.18 4.55
CA THR A 55 13.04 -10.67 3.33
C THR A 55 11.57 -10.32 3.37
N VAL A 56 10.96 -10.11 2.21
CA VAL A 56 9.51 -10.20 2.09
C VAL A 56 9.20 -11.69 2.00
N SER A 57 8.38 -12.21 2.91
CA SER A 57 8.02 -13.64 2.95
C SER A 57 6.61 -13.94 2.51
N SER A 58 5.83 -12.88 2.32
CA SER A 58 4.58 -12.87 1.56
C SER A 58 4.22 -11.42 1.24
N ALA A 59 3.58 -11.20 0.09
CA ALA A 59 2.80 -9.99 -0.16
C ALA A 59 1.49 -10.33 -0.88
N HIS A 60 0.45 -9.54 -0.64
CA HIS A 60 -0.85 -9.67 -1.30
C HIS A 60 -1.53 -8.31 -1.45
N ALA A 61 -2.44 -8.24 -2.42
CA ALA A 61 -3.40 -7.16 -2.59
C ALA A 61 -4.79 -7.80 -2.71
N GLU A 62 -5.72 -7.39 -1.85
CA GLU A 62 -7.10 -7.88 -1.86
C GLU A 62 -8.08 -6.73 -1.68
N TYR A 63 -9.11 -6.67 -2.53
CA TYR A 63 -10.22 -5.74 -2.34
C TYR A 63 -11.16 -6.28 -1.27
N ASN A 64 -11.29 -5.54 -0.17
CA ASN A 64 -12.22 -5.86 0.90
C ASN A 64 -13.58 -5.22 0.63
N GLU A 65 -14.54 -6.04 0.23
CA GLU A 65 -15.93 -5.62 -0.06
C GLU A 65 -16.64 -4.95 1.13
N THR A 66 -16.28 -5.31 2.36
CA THR A 66 -16.91 -4.76 3.58
C THR A 66 -16.42 -3.35 3.85
N ASP A 67 -15.12 -3.11 3.66
CA ASP A 67 -14.49 -1.82 3.91
C ASP A 67 -14.49 -0.92 2.66
N GLN A 68 -14.88 -1.48 1.51
CA GLN A 68 -14.73 -0.90 0.17
C GLN A 68 -13.32 -0.33 -0.05
N LYS A 69 -12.31 -1.12 0.34
CA LYS A 69 -10.91 -0.73 0.28
C LYS A 69 -10.07 -1.83 -0.30
N LEU A 70 -9.20 -1.46 -1.22
CA LEU A 70 -8.06 -2.30 -1.54
C LEU A 70 -7.14 -2.36 -0.31
N LYS A 71 -6.65 -3.56 0.01
CA LYS A 71 -5.80 -3.80 1.17
C LYS A 71 -4.54 -4.50 0.69
N TYR A 72 -3.41 -3.87 0.95
CA TYR A 72 -2.10 -4.48 0.80
C TYR A 72 -1.71 -5.12 2.11
N GLY A 73 -1.10 -6.29 2.06
CA GLY A 73 -0.46 -6.88 3.23
C GLY A 73 0.83 -7.57 2.86
N PHE A 74 1.83 -7.47 3.72
CA PHE A 74 3.10 -8.15 3.56
C PHE A 74 3.68 -8.57 4.91
N ASN A 75 4.46 -9.65 4.86
CA ASN A 75 5.21 -10.15 6.01
C ASN A 75 6.70 -9.93 5.77
N LEU A 76 7.38 -9.45 6.80
CA LEU A 76 8.83 -9.34 6.82
C LEU A 76 9.39 -10.37 7.79
N ASP A 77 10.31 -11.19 7.30
CA ASP A 77 11.07 -12.15 8.10
C ASP A 77 12.56 -11.80 8.10
N PRO A 78 13.32 -12.18 9.13
CA PRO A 78 14.78 -12.04 9.11
C PRO A 78 15.38 -12.87 7.98
N LYS A 79 16.39 -12.33 7.30
CA LYS A 79 17.17 -13.13 6.34
C LYS A 79 17.75 -14.38 7.03
N THR A 80 17.45 -15.56 6.48
CA THR A 80 17.96 -16.82 7.03
C THR A 80 19.48 -16.90 6.83
N SER A 81 20.15 -17.53 7.80
CA SER A 81 21.60 -17.61 7.91
C SER A 81 22.24 -18.32 6.68
N GLY A 82 22.78 -17.51 5.77
CA GLY A 82 23.48 -17.93 4.54
C GLY A 82 24.07 -16.75 3.73
N SER A 83 23.57 -15.53 3.95
CA SER A 83 24.13 -14.30 3.38
C SER A 83 25.42 -13.88 4.08
N ARG A 84 26.43 -13.44 3.31
CA ARG A 84 27.69 -12.88 3.85
C ARG A 84 27.51 -11.48 4.44
N ASP A 85 26.38 -10.83 4.17
CA ASP A 85 26.00 -9.54 4.71
C ASP A 85 25.12 -9.79 5.94
N ARG A 86 25.66 -9.48 7.13
CA ARG A 86 25.14 -9.93 8.42
C ARG A 86 24.70 -8.72 9.25
N ARG A 87 23.64 -8.04 8.80
CA ARG A 87 22.81 -7.23 9.71
C ARG A 87 21.65 -8.11 10.14
N GLU A 88 21.62 -8.46 11.42
CA GLU A 88 20.53 -9.27 11.98
C GLU A 88 19.32 -8.35 12.20
N PHE A 89 18.18 -8.68 11.59
CA PHE A 89 16.90 -8.08 11.97
C PHE A 89 16.41 -8.81 13.22
N THR A 90 16.49 -8.15 14.37
CA THR A 90 16.14 -8.72 15.68
C THR A 90 14.92 -8.05 16.28
N ALA A 91 14.38 -8.64 17.36
CA ALA A 91 13.32 -8.06 18.19
C ALA A 91 13.48 -6.54 18.39
N GLY A 92 12.52 -5.75 17.94
CA GLY A 92 12.47 -4.29 18.11
C GLY A 92 13.24 -3.47 17.06
N SER A 93 13.79 -4.12 16.04
CA SER A 93 14.54 -3.46 14.96
C SER A 93 13.63 -2.60 14.08
N THR A 94 14.22 -1.57 13.46
CA THR A 94 13.56 -0.73 12.47
C THR A 94 13.97 -1.15 11.07
N THR A 95 13.06 -1.06 10.10
CA THR A 95 13.33 -1.29 8.68
C THR A 95 12.52 -0.32 7.82
N LEU A 96 12.94 -0.17 6.57
CA LEU A 96 12.20 0.57 5.56
C LEU A 96 11.57 -0.42 4.58
N VAL A 97 10.35 -0.10 4.14
CA VAL A 97 9.71 -0.76 3.00
C VAL A 97 9.28 0.32 2.01
N THR A 98 9.77 0.26 0.78
CA THR A 98 9.31 1.10 -0.31
C THR A 98 8.16 0.41 -1.03
N ILE A 99 7.02 1.06 -1.09
CA ILE A 99 5.90 0.69 -1.95
C ILE A 99 6.05 1.46 -3.26
N TRP A 100 6.31 0.75 -4.35
CA TRP A 100 6.34 1.30 -5.70
C TRP A 100 4.93 1.34 -6.27
N LEU A 101 4.45 2.55 -6.57
CA LEU A 101 3.08 2.76 -7.05
C LEU A 101 3.01 2.61 -8.58
N PRO A 102 1.86 2.17 -9.12
CA PRO A 102 1.63 2.16 -10.55
C PRO A 102 1.81 3.55 -11.17
N GLU A 103 2.19 3.60 -12.45
CA GLU A 103 2.36 4.87 -13.17
C GLU A 103 1.07 5.69 -13.17
N GLY A 104 1.18 6.99 -12.85
CA GLY A 104 0.04 7.91 -12.77
C GLY A 104 -0.70 7.90 -11.43
N VAL A 105 -0.45 6.93 -10.55
CA VAL A 105 -1.03 6.91 -9.21
C VAL A 105 -0.34 7.96 -8.34
N LYS A 106 -1.14 8.91 -7.81
CA LYS A 106 -0.69 9.95 -6.88
C LYS A 106 -1.28 9.67 -5.50
N ALA A 107 -0.48 9.08 -4.63
CA ALA A 107 -0.87 8.92 -3.23
C ALA A 107 -0.94 10.29 -2.53
N ALA A 108 -2.04 10.53 -1.84
CA ALA A 108 -2.28 11.66 -0.96
C ALA A 108 -2.07 11.30 0.53
N GLY A 109 -1.87 10.02 0.84
CA GLY A 109 -1.60 9.55 2.19
C GLY A 109 -1.47 8.03 2.25
N TYR A 110 -1.38 7.51 3.46
CA TYR A 110 -1.35 6.08 3.72
C TYR A 110 -2.08 5.77 5.03
N SER A 111 -2.82 4.66 5.03
CA SER A 111 -3.51 4.15 6.21
C SER A 111 -3.07 2.72 6.47
N ALA A 112 -2.76 2.41 7.72
CA ALA A 112 -2.50 1.04 8.14
C ALA A 112 -3.80 0.42 8.68
N TYR A 113 -3.90 -0.90 8.58
CA TYR A 113 -4.97 -1.69 9.17
C TYR A 113 -4.37 -2.68 10.17
N GLY A 114 -4.78 -2.56 11.43
CA GLY A 114 -4.28 -3.41 12.49
C GLY A 114 -4.64 -2.88 13.87
N PRO A 115 -4.24 -3.58 14.93
CA PRO A 115 -4.34 -3.05 16.28
C PRO A 115 -3.38 -1.88 16.50
N THR A 116 -3.68 -1.07 17.50
CA THR A 116 -2.79 -0.05 18.06
C THR A 116 -2.68 -0.26 19.56
N ALA A 117 -1.71 0.40 20.21
CA ALA A 117 -1.52 0.27 21.65
C ALA A 117 -2.78 0.63 22.46
N ASP A 118 -3.59 1.57 21.96
CA ASP A 118 -4.82 2.04 22.60
C ASP A 118 -6.08 1.27 22.16
N ASN A 119 -6.01 0.53 21.05
CA ASN A 119 -7.13 -0.26 20.52
C ASN A 119 -6.64 -1.58 19.90
N ALA A 120 -6.82 -2.66 20.64
CA ALA A 120 -6.40 -4.00 20.24
C ALA A 120 -7.29 -4.65 19.17
N THR A 121 -8.45 -4.07 18.85
CA THR A 121 -9.28 -4.57 17.73
C THR A 121 -8.71 -3.99 16.44
N PRO A 122 -8.44 -4.81 15.40
CA PRO A 122 -7.96 -4.30 14.12
C PRO A 122 -8.89 -3.22 13.55
N HIS A 123 -8.31 -2.10 13.16
CA HIS A 123 -9.04 -0.95 12.59
C HIS A 123 -8.13 -0.18 11.65
N TRP A 124 -8.74 0.64 10.79
CA TRP A 124 -8.02 1.57 9.94
C TRP A 124 -7.58 2.82 10.73
N TYR A 125 -6.33 3.24 10.57
CA TYR A 125 -5.83 4.48 11.13
C TYR A 125 -4.85 5.18 10.18
N GLY A 126 -4.69 6.49 10.34
CA GLY A 126 -3.72 7.27 9.58
C GLY A 126 -2.29 6.85 9.95
N PHE A 127 -1.49 6.48 8.96
CA PHE A 127 -0.14 5.97 9.17
C PHE A 127 0.89 6.86 8.48
N LEU A 128 0.85 8.17 8.76
CA LEU A 128 1.91 9.10 8.35
C LEU A 128 3.08 9.03 9.33
N TYR A 129 4.28 9.35 8.85
CA TYR A 129 5.52 9.31 9.63
C TYR A 129 5.46 10.26 10.84
N ASP A 130 5.67 9.70 12.03
CA ASP A 130 5.63 10.41 13.31
C ASP A 130 7.01 10.68 13.93
N GLY A 131 8.08 10.39 13.17
CA GLY A 131 9.47 10.42 13.64
C GLY A 131 9.98 9.06 14.14
N THR A 132 9.11 8.07 14.32
CA THR A 132 9.47 6.69 14.68
C THR A 132 8.93 5.67 13.67
N THR A 133 7.63 5.66 13.43
CA THR A 133 6.99 4.81 12.42
C THR A 133 6.02 5.60 11.55
N GLY A 134 5.63 5.03 10.40
CA GLY A 134 4.68 5.63 9.49
C GLY A 134 5.22 5.80 8.07
N ALA A 135 4.37 6.34 7.21
CA ALA A 135 4.62 6.53 5.80
C ALA A 135 5.10 7.93 5.47
N GLU A 136 6.14 8.00 4.65
CA GLU A 136 6.51 9.18 3.87
C GLU A 136 6.01 9.02 2.44
N ILE A 137 5.25 10.00 1.97
CA ILE A 137 4.66 9.98 0.63
C ILE A 137 5.60 10.73 -0.33
N GLN A 138 5.99 10.06 -1.41
CA GLN A 138 6.82 10.64 -2.47
C GLN A 138 6.14 10.43 -3.83
N GLU A 139 6.62 11.12 -4.86
CA GLU A 139 6.10 10.91 -6.21
C GLU A 139 6.44 9.49 -6.69
N GLY A 140 5.41 8.73 -7.08
CA GLY A 140 5.53 7.36 -7.57
C GLY A 140 5.86 6.29 -6.53
N LYS A 141 6.06 6.65 -5.24
CA LYS A 141 6.34 5.67 -4.19
C LYS A 141 5.97 6.13 -2.79
N ILE A 142 5.82 5.19 -1.87
CA ILE A 142 5.60 5.43 -0.45
C ILE A 142 6.70 4.72 0.33
N ILE A 143 7.35 5.41 1.26
CA ILE A 143 8.37 4.81 2.12
C ILE A 143 7.76 4.59 3.51
N LEU A 144 7.64 3.33 3.91
CA LEU A 144 7.17 2.95 5.23
C LEU A 144 8.37 2.81 6.17
N HIS A 145 8.33 3.55 7.28
CA HIS A 145 9.19 3.37 8.43
C HIS A 145 8.49 2.42 9.40
N LEU A 146 9.01 1.20 9.50
CA LEU A 146 8.44 0.16 10.36
C LEU A 146 9.41 -0.16 11.49
N LYS A 147 8.83 -0.58 12.62
CA LYS A 147 9.56 -1.08 13.77
C LYS A 147 8.82 -2.29 14.31
N ASP A 148 9.54 -3.39 14.44
CA ASP A 148 9.05 -4.63 15.01
C ASP A 148 8.56 -4.41 16.45
N GLY A 149 7.33 -4.83 16.72
CA GLY A 149 6.62 -4.59 17.97
C GLY A 149 6.08 -3.18 18.20
N ALA A 150 5.94 -2.36 17.16
CA ALA A 150 5.42 -0.99 17.26
C ALA A 150 4.20 -0.74 16.35
N ARG A 151 3.68 0.49 16.38
CA ARG A 151 2.58 0.91 15.48
C ARG A 151 2.94 0.63 14.02
N GLY A 152 2.06 -0.09 13.34
CA GLY A 152 2.30 -0.59 11.98
C GLY A 152 2.72 -2.07 11.95
N ASP A 153 2.97 -2.70 13.08
CA ASP A 153 3.18 -4.14 13.19
C ASP A 153 1.97 -4.79 13.90
N ASN A 154 1.28 -5.69 13.20
CA ASN A 154 -0.07 -6.12 13.55
C ASN A 154 -0.15 -7.00 14.80
N ASP A 155 0.96 -7.54 15.28
CA ASP A 155 1.00 -8.27 16.55
C ASP A 155 1.50 -7.41 17.73
N LEU A 156 1.99 -6.19 17.46
CA LEU A 156 2.57 -5.26 18.42
C LEU A 156 3.64 -5.89 19.34
N THR A 157 4.28 -6.98 18.90
CA THR A 157 5.24 -7.76 19.68
C THR A 157 6.60 -7.79 19.00
N ALA A 158 7.62 -7.29 19.70
CA ALA A 158 9.00 -7.34 19.24
C ALA A 158 9.51 -8.79 19.16
N ASN A 159 9.40 -9.44 18.01
CA ASN A 159 9.69 -10.86 17.81
C ASN A 159 10.60 -11.16 16.60
N GLY A 160 11.09 -10.12 15.94
CA GLY A 160 11.93 -10.18 14.74
C GLY A 160 11.14 -10.38 13.45
N LYS A 161 9.81 -10.31 13.47
CA LYS A 161 8.94 -10.36 12.30
C LYS A 161 8.09 -9.12 12.28
N ILE A 162 7.68 -8.69 11.09
CA ILE A 162 6.65 -7.64 10.97
C ILE A 162 5.53 -8.19 10.11
N VAL A 163 4.29 -8.08 10.61
CA VAL A 163 3.09 -8.29 9.79
C VAL A 163 2.44 -6.94 9.58
N HIS A 164 2.46 -6.45 8.33
CA HIS A 164 1.89 -5.16 8.00
C HIS A 164 0.72 -5.30 7.05
N GLU A 165 -0.33 -4.53 7.31
CA GLU A 165 -1.42 -4.35 6.37
C GLU A 165 -1.78 -2.87 6.27
N GLY A 166 -2.16 -2.42 5.07
CA GLY A 166 -2.48 -1.03 4.83
C GLY A 166 -2.99 -0.75 3.43
N HIS A 167 -3.22 0.52 3.16
CA HIS A 167 -3.68 1.01 1.87
C HIS A 167 -3.15 2.43 1.63
N HIS A 168 -2.70 2.68 0.40
CA HIS A 168 -2.39 4.04 -0.02
C HIS A 168 -3.69 4.80 -0.25
N ARG A 169 -3.76 6.07 0.13
CA ARG A 169 -4.94 6.90 -0.12
C ARG A 169 -4.70 7.71 -1.38
N ILE A 170 -5.57 7.64 -2.36
CA ILE A 170 -5.53 8.51 -3.55
C ILE A 170 -6.47 9.68 -3.31
N SER A 171 -6.05 10.89 -3.69
CA SER A 171 -6.96 12.03 -3.70
C SER A 171 -7.89 11.89 -4.92
N GLY A 172 -9.19 11.85 -4.67
CA GLY A 172 -10.20 11.68 -5.72
C GLY A 172 -10.64 10.24 -5.98
N ASP A 173 -10.14 9.29 -5.18
CA ASP A 173 -10.70 7.94 -5.02
C ASP A 173 -11.79 7.99 -3.94
N PHE A 174 -13.03 8.19 -4.37
CA PHE A 174 -14.20 8.29 -3.51
C PHE A 174 -14.77 6.93 -3.14
N THR A 175 -14.57 5.93 -3.99
CA THR A 175 -15.03 4.55 -3.76
C THR A 175 -14.10 3.77 -2.83
N GLY A 176 -12.84 4.21 -2.68
CA GLY A 176 -11.80 3.55 -1.91
C GLY A 176 -11.13 2.39 -2.65
N ASP A 177 -11.39 2.24 -3.96
CA ASP A 177 -10.95 1.09 -4.76
C ASP A 177 -9.49 1.14 -5.20
N GLY A 178 -8.74 2.15 -4.74
CA GLY A 178 -7.33 2.32 -5.07
C GLY A 178 -7.11 2.85 -6.48
N ALA A 179 -8.15 3.37 -7.15
CA ALA A 179 -8.04 4.08 -8.41
C ALA A 179 -8.81 5.39 -8.37
N MET A 180 -8.43 6.31 -9.26
CA MET A 180 -9.23 7.49 -9.55
C MET A 180 -9.80 7.32 -10.96
N GLY A 181 -11.12 7.18 -11.06
CA GLY A 181 -11.79 6.79 -12.30
C GLY A 181 -13.25 7.24 -12.39
N LEU A 182 -13.95 6.68 -13.38
CA LEU A 182 -15.36 7.00 -13.62
C LEU A 182 -16.28 6.50 -12.50
N ASP A 183 -15.88 5.47 -11.78
CA ASP A 183 -16.64 4.94 -10.64
C ASP A 183 -16.68 5.98 -9.50
N ASP A 184 -15.61 6.73 -9.29
CA ASP A 184 -15.56 7.86 -8.37
C ASP A 184 -16.44 9.03 -8.82
N VAL A 185 -16.45 9.34 -10.12
CA VAL A 185 -17.37 10.34 -10.69
C VAL A 185 -18.81 9.93 -10.44
N ILE A 186 -19.15 8.66 -10.66
CA ILE A 186 -20.49 8.12 -10.45
C ILE A 186 -20.83 8.18 -8.95
N ALA A 187 -19.89 7.88 -8.05
CA ALA A 187 -20.08 8.00 -6.61
C ALA A 187 -20.44 9.45 -6.21
N VAL A 188 -19.69 10.44 -6.70
CA VAL A 188 -19.98 11.86 -6.45
C VAL A 188 -21.33 12.28 -7.04
N LEU A 189 -21.64 11.91 -8.28
CA LEU A 189 -22.91 12.24 -8.91
C LEU A 189 -24.11 11.61 -8.20
N ARG A 190 -23.98 10.37 -7.71
CA ARG A 190 -25.00 9.70 -6.91
C ARG A 190 -25.25 10.42 -5.60
N MET A 191 -24.18 10.82 -4.91
CA MET A 191 -24.27 11.59 -3.68
C MET A 191 -24.96 12.95 -3.92
N LEU A 192 -24.62 13.66 -5.00
CA LEU A 192 -25.29 14.92 -5.38
C LEU A 192 -26.78 14.73 -5.72
N ALA A 193 -27.15 13.56 -6.21
CA ALA A 193 -28.55 13.17 -6.44
C ALA A 193 -29.29 12.73 -5.16
N GLY A 194 -28.63 12.78 -4.00
CA GLY A 194 -29.19 12.35 -2.71
C GLY A 194 -29.25 10.82 -2.55
N ILE A 195 -28.50 10.07 -3.35
CA ILE A 195 -28.36 8.61 -3.20
C ILE A 195 -27.21 8.37 -2.22
N GLU A 196 -27.46 7.61 -1.15
CA GLU A 196 -26.41 7.26 -0.18
C GLU A 196 -25.31 6.41 -0.84
N VAL A 197 -24.07 6.84 -0.64
CA VAL A 197 -22.84 6.17 -1.06
C VAL A 197 -21.83 6.32 0.09
N SER A 198 -21.10 5.27 0.42
CA SER A 198 -19.96 5.36 1.33
C SER A 198 -18.83 6.11 0.62
N ILE A 199 -18.39 7.24 1.20
CA ILE A 199 -17.34 8.08 0.61
C ILE A 199 -16.28 8.41 1.65
N VAL A 200 -15.02 8.34 1.22
CA VAL A 200 -13.85 8.63 2.06
C VAL A 200 -13.16 9.89 1.53
N ASN A 201 -13.35 11.02 2.23
CA ASN A 201 -12.61 12.28 2.01
C ASN A 201 -12.82 12.94 0.64
N ALA A 202 -13.94 13.65 0.52
CA ALA A 202 -14.62 13.91 -0.75
C ALA A 202 -14.57 15.37 -1.26
N ASP A 203 -13.88 16.27 -0.56
CA ASP A 203 -13.69 17.66 -0.98
C ASP A 203 -12.29 17.81 -1.60
N LEU A 204 -12.22 17.95 -2.93
CA LEU A 204 -10.96 18.04 -3.68
C LEU A 204 -10.51 19.48 -3.90
N ASN A 205 -11.46 20.41 -3.98
CA ASN A 205 -11.16 21.83 -4.23
C ASN A 205 -10.91 22.61 -2.91
N GLY A 206 -11.17 22.00 -1.75
CA GLY A 206 -10.94 22.56 -0.42
C GLY A 206 -11.98 23.58 0.01
N ASP A 207 -13.18 23.56 -0.58
CA ASP A 207 -14.25 24.53 -0.31
C ASP A 207 -15.19 24.14 0.85
N GLY A 208 -14.93 22.99 1.46
CA GLY A 208 -15.69 22.42 2.58
C GLY A 208 -16.97 21.71 2.16
N LYS A 209 -17.19 21.50 0.86
CA LYS A 209 -18.36 20.81 0.29
C LYS A 209 -17.91 19.76 -0.71
N ILE A 210 -18.86 18.92 -1.09
CA ILE A 210 -18.68 17.95 -2.16
C ILE A 210 -19.63 18.39 -3.27
N GLY A 211 -19.07 18.75 -4.42
CA GLY A 211 -19.76 19.46 -5.50
C GLY A 211 -19.55 18.86 -6.89
N LEU A 212 -20.17 19.49 -7.88
CA LEU A 212 -19.95 19.17 -9.30
C LEU A 212 -18.51 19.49 -9.71
N GLU A 213 -17.91 20.48 -9.06
CA GLU A 213 -16.53 20.90 -9.25
C GLU A 213 -15.55 19.77 -8.91
N ASP A 214 -15.80 18.99 -7.85
CA ASP A 214 -15.00 17.81 -7.50
C ASP A 214 -15.19 16.70 -8.53
N ALA A 215 -16.42 16.44 -8.97
CA ALA A 215 -16.70 15.47 -10.04
C ALA A 215 -15.99 15.82 -11.36
N VAL A 216 -15.93 17.11 -11.70
CA VAL A 216 -15.20 17.60 -12.88
C VAL A 216 -13.69 17.42 -12.72
N MET A 217 -13.13 17.59 -11.52
CA MET A 217 -11.71 17.33 -11.26
C MET A 217 -11.34 15.86 -11.46
N ILE A 218 -12.18 14.92 -10.97
CA ILE A 218 -11.99 13.48 -11.21
C ILE A 218 -12.07 13.17 -12.72
N LEU A 219 -13.07 13.72 -13.42
CA LEU A 219 -13.22 13.53 -14.87
C LEU A 219 -12.01 14.03 -15.66
N GLN A 220 -11.45 15.19 -15.30
CA GLN A 220 -10.26 15.74 -15.93
C GLN A 220 -9.05 14.83 -15.74
N ASN A 221 -8.90 14.23 -14.55
CA ASN A 221 -7.82 13.30 -14.26
C ASN A 221 -8.01 11.96 -14.99
N ALA A 222 -9.21 11.37 -14.91
CA ALA A 222 -9.56 10.13 -15.61
C ALA A 222 -9.40 10.25 -17.13
N ALA A 223 -9.58 11.46 -17.69
CA ALA A 223 -9.37 11.76 -19.11
C ALA A 223 -7.91 12.07 -19.48
N GLY A 224 -6.97 12.07 -18.52
CA GLY A 224 -5.55 12.39 -18.73
C GLY A 224 -5.29 13.86 -19.11
N LEU A 225 -6.21 14.76 -18.75
CA LEU A 225 -6.10 16.19 -19.04
C LEU A 225 -5.33 16.96 -17.95
N ARG A 226 -5.03 16.33 -16.82
CA ARG A 226 -4.31 16.87 -15.65
C ARG A 226 -3.54 15.79 -14.91
#